data_AF-A0A167LG60-F1
#
_entry.id   AF-A0A167LG60-F1
#
_cell.length_a   1.000
_cell.length_b   1.000
_cell.length_c   1.000
_cell.angle_alpha   90.00
_cell.angle_beta   90.00
_cell.angle_gamma   90.00
#
_symmetry.space_group_name_H-M   'P 1'
#
loop_
_entity.id
_entity.type
_entity.pdbx_description
1 polymer ?
#
loop_
_entity_poly.entity_id
_entity_poly.type
_entity_poly.pdbx_seq_one_letter_code
_entity_poly.pdbx_strand_id
1 'polypeptide(L)'
;MDPRKLTYDLTMWLFNLIIKLFFREVRPRGAHRIPKQGPVIFVVAPHANQFVDPILVMRECGRRVSFLIAEKSMHQRGIGFFARMINAIPVVRSQDLAVLGKGRIQLLNCKTEPFRITGIDTQFLSQLKPRDSIVLPKNVGQAEVVEILSDTELVIKKDFKDLKSLELLTSNDGTPYKCMPHIEQDAVYKSVHDELNNNGCITIFPEGGSHDRAEMLPLKAGVTLMALGAMAKYPGLDVKIVPCGLNYFHAHRFRSRAVVEFGNPITIPANLVDKFIAGGVEKREACGKLLDTIYNALKSVTVNAGTYETLMLIQAARRLYKPAHRKLHISHVVDLNRRFLIGYNLFKDDPKVIDLQQRVLAYNQLLKYHGIQDHQVSKTDLGGRHTLAMLIERLFFLSLLGLWGFPGAVLNLPIMVVAKVISEKKASAALRGSTVKIAGRDVLATWKVLVALVLVPTLYAFYSFIVFMTFYNSDLAPKWKFMIPGTVWVLLCFTSYASLRFGEIGLDILKSLKPLVMSLLDPDGAEILRQSRSKLSRDITDLINEYGPKAFPDFDGMCPN
;
A
#
# COMPACT_ATOMS: atom_id res chain seq x y z
N MET A 1 34.26 9.76 5.17
CA MET A 1 32.94 9.16 4.85
C MET A 1 31.90 10.29 4.95
N ASP A 2 31.07 10.52 3.93
CA ASP A 2 30.06 11.60 3.99
C ASP A 2 29.06 11.28 5.12
N PRO A 3 28.95 12.13 6.16
CA PRO A 3 28.11 11.87 7.33
C PRO A 3 26.65 11.66 6.95
N ARG A 4 26.17 12.30 5.88
CA ARG A 4 24.79 12.12 5.37
C ARG A 4 24.56 10.72 4.79
N LYS A 5 25.58 10.14 4.15
CA LYS A 5 25.51 8.76 3.65
C LYS A 5 25.50 7.76 4.80
N LEU A 6 26.27 8.02 5.85
CA LEU A 6 26.30 7.17 7.05
C LEU A 6 24.95 7.19 7.79
N THR A 7 24.34 8.37 7.98
CA THR A 7 23.01 8.46 8.61
C THR A 7 21.94 7.77 7.79
N TYR A 8 22.00 7.88 6.46
CA TYR A 8 21.11 7.18 5.55
C TYR A 8 21.24 5.66 5.71
N ASP A 9 22.47 5.14 5.64
CA ASP A 9 22.74 3.70 5.69
C ASP A 9 22.37 3.08 7.05
N LEU A 10 22.63 3.79 8.15
CA LEU A 10 22.21 3.38 9.49
C LEU A 10 20.68 3.33 9.63
N THR A 11 20.00 4.35 9.11
CA THR A 11 18.52 4.38 9.09
C THR A 11 17.97 3.25 8.24
N MET A 12 18.58 2.98 7.09
CA MET A 12 18.21 1.86 6.23
C MET A 12 18.44 0.50 6.87
N TRP A 13 19.51 0.33 7.65
CA TRP A 13 19.73 -0.88 8.43
C TRP A 13 18.61 -1.12 9.44
N LEU A 14 18.21 -0.08 10.18
CA LEU A 14 17.09 -0.15 11.12
C LEU A 14 15.77 -0.48 10.41
N PHE A 15 15.48 0.21 9.30
CA PHE A 15 14.30 -0.03 8.48
C PHE A 15 14.25 -1.46 7.93
N ASN A 16 15.40 -2.00 7.50
CA ASN A 16 15.50 -3.38 7.05
C ASN A 16 15.17 -4.37 8.17
N LEU A 17 15.62 -4.12 9.41
CA LEU A 17 15.24 -4.92 10.57
C LEU A 17 13.72 -4.86 10.81
N ILE A 18 13.14 -3.66 10.80
CA ILE A 18 11.69 -3.45 10.98
C ILE A 18 10.89 -4.21 9.92
N ILE A 19 11.25 -4.11 8.64
CA ILE A 19 10.55 -4.82 7.56
C ILE A 19 10.71 -6.34 7.70
N LYS A 20 11.88 -6.86 8.11
CA LYS A 20 12.09 -8.30 8.37
C LYS A 20 11.24 -8.83 9.53
N LEU A 21 10.98 -8.01 10.54
CA LEU A 21 10.08 -8.35 11.64
C LEU A 21 8.62 -8.26 11.20
N PHE A 22 8.23 -7.19 10.52
CA PHE A 22 6.84 -6.94 10.11
C PHE A 22 6.36 -7.89 9.00
N PHE A 23 7.17 -8.14 7.97
CA PHE A 23 6.84 -9.04 6.87
C PHE A 23 7.58 -10.35 6.99
N ARG A 24 6.88 -11.45 6.75
CA ARG A 24 7.50 -12.78 6.71
C ARG A 24 8.34 -12.99 5.47
N GLU A 25 7.94 -12.37 4.36
CA GLU A 25 8.67 -12.45 3.10
C GLU A 25 8.45 -11.19 2.26
N VAL A 26 9.54 -10.60 1.78
CA VAL A 26 9.54 -9.52 0.78
C VAL A 26 10.47 -9.96 -0.33
N ARG A 27 10.00 -9.88 -1.58
CA ARG A 27 10.80 -10.26 -2.75
C ARG A 27 10.77 -9.19 -3.83
N PRO A 28 11.91 -8.89 -4.46
CA PRO A 28 11.95 -8.08 -5.66
C PRO A 28 11.63 -8.94 -6.89
N ARG A 29 11.02 -8.32 -7.90
CA ARG A 29 10.92 -8.83 -9.27
C ARG A 29 11.40 -7.74 -10.21
N GLY A 30 12.22 -8.07 -11.20
CA GLY A 30 12.71 -7.07 -12.16
C GLY A 30 13.78 -6.11 -11.63
N ALA A 31 14.32 -6.30 -10.42
CA ALA A 31 15.35 -5.42 -9.87
C ALA A 31 16.63 -5.33 -10.73
N HIS A 32 16.94 -6.36 -11.53
CA HIS A 32 18.06 -6.33 -12.49
C HIS A 32 17.88 -5.30 -13.62
N ARG A 33 16.65 -4.79 -13.84
CA ARG A 33 16.33 -3.77 -14.85
C ARG A 33 16.64 -2.36 -14.38
N ILE A 34 16.88 -2.17 -13.08
CA ILE A 34 17.15 -0.85 -12.51
C ILE A 34 18.51 -0.35 -13.03
N PRO A 35 18.57 0.86 -13.62
CA PRO A 35 19.84 1.45 -14.02
C PRO A 35 20.78 1.59 -12.82
N LYS A 36 22.00 1.05 -12.94
CA LYS A 36 23.01 1.08 -11.87
C LYS A 36 23.57 2.49 -11.63
N GLN A 37 23.55 3.34 -12.65
CA GLN A 37 24.06 4.71 -12.66
C GLN A 37 23.04 5.65 -13.32
N GLY A 38 23.29 6.95 -13.22
CA GLY A 38 22.43 7.99 -13.78
C GLY A 38 21.18 8.29 -12.94
N PRO A 39 20.48 9.39 -13.24
CA PRO A 39 19.29 9.82 -12.52
C PRO A 39 18.10 8.91 -12.77
N VAL A 40 17.41 8.51 -11.68
CA VAL A 40 16.23 7.65 -11.76
C VAL A 40 15.09 8.25 -10.95
N ILE A 41 13.90 8.29 -11.54
CA ILE A 41 12.64 8.51 -10.83
C ILE A 41 11.90 7.18 -10.72
N PHE A 42 11.79 6.65 -9.50
CA PHE A 42 10.91 5.52 -9.20
C PHE A 42 9.49 6.04 -9.03
N VAL A 43 8.60 5.58 -9.89
CA VAL A 43 7.18 5.91 -9.81
C VAL A 43 6.47 4.70 -9.26
N VAL A 44 5.83 4.86 -8.10
CA VAL A 44 5.36 3.72 -7.30
C VAL A 44 3.85 3.73 -7.18
N ALA A 45 3.22 2.58 -7.42
CA ALA A 45 1.80 2.36 -7.19
C ALA A 45 1.50 0.86 -6.94
N PRO A 46 0.34 0.50 -6.36
CA PRO A 46 -0.53 1.37 -5.59
C PRO A 46 0.14 1.85 -4.30
N HIS A 47 -0.29 3.00 -3.77
CA HIS A 47 0.11 3.47 -2.45
C HIS A 47 -0.75 2.84 -1.34
N ALA A 48 -0.50 1.56 -1.05
CA ALA A 48 -1.32 0.74 -0.17
C ALA A 48 -0.92 0.80 1.32
N ASN A 49 0.28 1.26 1.68
CA ASN A 49 0.69 1.49 3.06
C ASN A 49 1.52 2.78 3.20
N GLN A 50 1.04 3.75 3.98
CA GLN A 50 1.66 5.07 4.17
C GLN A 50 3.21 5.10 4.21
N PHE A 51 3.84 4.85 5.37
CA PHE A 51 5.30 4.98 5.47
C PHE A 51 6.04 3.66 5.23
N VAL A 52 5.31 2.55 5.13
CA VAL A 52 5.91 1.22 4.85
C VAL A 52 6.24 1.07 3.36
N ASP A 53 5.43 1.63 2.47
CA ASP A 53 5.65 1.59 1.02
C ASP A 53 7.03 2.16 0.62
N PRO A 54 7.41 3.39 1.04
CA PRO A 54 8.74 3.93 0.79
C PRO A 54 9.88 2.99 1.20
N ILE A 55 9.77 2.41 2.39
CA ILE A 55 10.83 1.60 2.98
C ILE A 55 11.05 0.31 2.16
N LEU A 56 9.98 -0.29 1.64
CA LEU A 56 10.10 -1.47 0.77
C LEU A 56 10.84 -1.14 -0.53
N VAL A 57 10.56 0.02 -1.14
CA VAL A 57 11.25 0.45 -2.36
C VAL A 57 12.72 0.73 -2.06
N MET A 58 13.03 1.46 -0.98
CA MET A 58 14.42 1.72 -0.57
C MET A 58 15.23 0.43 -0.40
N ARG A 59 14.62 -0.56 0.28
CA ARG A 59 15.25 -1.84 0.56
C ARG A 59 15.56 -2.63 -0.71
N GLU A 60 14.64 -2.65 -1.66
CA GLU A 60 14.69 -3.56 -2.81
C GLU A 60 15.27 -2.92 -4.08
N CYS A 61 15.35 -1.58 -4.17
CA CYS A 61 15.85 -0.89 -5.38
C CYS A 61 17.39 -0.89 -5.51
N GLY A 62 18.12 -1.21 -4.45
CA GLY A 62 19.59 -1.28 -4.47
C GLY A 62 20.31 0.08 -4.66
N ARG A 63 19.60 1.20 -4.57
CA ARG A 63 20.15 2.56 -4.69
C ARG A 63 19.67 3.44 -3.53
N ARG A 64 20.45 4.46 -3.16
CA ARG A 64 19.97 5.49 -2.23
C ARG A 64 18.96 6.36 -2.96
N VAL A 65 17.79 6.52 -2.35
CA VAL A 65 16.62 7.19 -2.92
C VAL A 65 16.06 8.20 -1.93
N SER A 66 15.73 9.38 -2.44
CA SER A 66 15.05 10.47 -1.74
C SER A 66 13.56 10.43 -2.07
N PHE A 67 12.70 10.62 -1.06
CA PHE A 67 11.25 10.48 -1.23
C PHE A 67 10.55 11.82 -1.10
N LEU A 68 9.50 12.00 -1.90
CA LEU A 68 8.58 13.11 -1.68
C LEU A 68 7.65 12.77 -0.51
N ILE A 69 7.68 13.59 0.53
CA ILE A 69 6.88 13.42 1.75
C ILE A 69 6.03 14.67 2.00
N ALA A 70 4.80 14.50 2.49
CA ALA A 70 3.98 15.63 2.87
C ALA A 70 4.68 16.47 3.95
N GLU A 71 4.72 17.79 3.79
CA GLU A 71 5.40 18.70 4.73
C GLU A 71 4.84 18.58 6.16
N LYS A 72 3.52 18.40 6.29
CA LYS A 72 2.87 18.11 7.60
C LYS A 72 3.47 16.89 8.32
N SER A 73 3.97 15.89 7.60
CA SER A 73 4.63 14.72 8.18
C SER A 73 6.05 15.02 8.65
N MET A 74 6.73 16.01 8.07
CA MET A 74 8.07 16.45 8.49
C MET A 74 8.06 17.13 9.86
N HIS A 75 6.95 17.74 10.25
CA HIS A 75 6.80 18.36 11.57
C HIS A 75 6.47 17.37 12.69
N GLN A 76 6.20 16.10 12.36
CA GLN A 76 5.95 15.06 13.36
C GLN A 76 7.28 14.55 13.92
N ARG A 77 7.49 14.61 15.24
CA ARG A 77 8.79 14.36 15.89
C ARG A 77 9.52 13.10 15.39
N GLY A 78 8.86 11.94 15.40
CA GLY A 78 9.48 10.67 14.97
C GLY A 78 9.61 10.55 13.45
N ILE A 79 8.54 10.78 12.70
CA ILE A 79 8.53 10.65 11.24
C ILE A 79 9.47 11.66 10.58
N GLY A 80 9.40 12.92 11.01
CA GLY A 80 10.26 13.99 10.52
C GLY A 80 11.74 13.79 10.86
N PHE A 81 12.07 13.17 11.99
CA PHE A 81 13.45 12.80 12.33
C PHE A 81 14.02 11.81 11.33
N PHE A 82 13.34 10.67 11.12
CA PHE A 82 13.80 9.66 10.16
C PHE A 82 13.76 10.17 8.72
N ALA A 83 12.73 10.92 8.35
CA ALA A 83 12.60 11.50 7.00
C ALA A 83 13.79 12.41 6.64
N ARG A 84 14.30 13.20 7.60
CA ARG A 84 15.52 14.00 7.41
C ARG A 84 16.78 13.13 7.25
N MET A 85 16.89 12.02 7.99
CA MET A 85 18.04 11.11 7.87
C MET A 85 18.13 10.40 6.52
N ILE A 86 16.99 10.20 5.85
CA ILE A 86 16.91 9.59 4.51
C ILE A 86 16.83 10.63 3.37
N ASN A 87 17.11 11.91 3.65
CA ASN A 87 17.04 13.01 2.69
C ASN A 87 15.67 13.13 1.97
N ALA A 88 14.56 12.92 2.68
CA ALA A 88 13.24 13.13 2.12
C ALA A 88 13.00 14.61 1.77
N ILE A 89 12.32 14.85 0.64
CA ILE A 89 11.99 16.17 0.11
C ILE A 89 10.56 16.52 0.55
N PRO A 90 10.35 17.59 1.35
CA PRO A 90 9.03 18.02 1.77
C PRO A 90 8.21 18.54 0.59
N VAL A 91 6.93 18.20 0.56
CA VAL A 91 5.95 18.70 -0.42
C VAL A 91 4.76 19.28 0.31
N VAL A 92 4.52 20.57 0.09
CA VAL A 92 3.34 21.25 0.60
C VAL A 92 2.14 20.84 -0.24
N ARG A 93 1.07 20.36 0.40
CA ARG A 93 -0.16 19.95 -0.28
C ARG A 93 -1.27 20.92 0.08
N SER A 94 -2.00 21.38 -0.93
CA SER A 94 -3.10 22.35 -0.74
C SER A 94 -4.16 21.82 0.22
N GLN A 95 -4.45 20.52 0.14
CA GLN A 95 -5.39 19.82 1.02
C GLN A 95 -4.98 19.87 2.51
N ASP A 96 -3.68 19.94 2.82
CA ASP A 96 -3.19 20.01 4.20
C ASP A 96 -3.34 21.42 4.79
N LEU A 97 -3.42 22.45 3.94
CA LEU A 97 -3.64 23.86 4.30
C LEU A 97 -5.11 24.29 4.20
N ALA A 98 -6.01 23.37 3.85
CA ALA A 98 -7.42 23.69 3.68
C ALA A 98 -8.07 24.11 5.02
N VAL A 99 -8.61 25.33 5.07
CA VAL A 99 -9.27 25.90 6.25
C VAL A 99 -10.77 25.97 6.01
N LEU A 100 -11.57 25.87 7.08
CA LEU A 100 -13.01 26.07 6.98
C LEU A 100 -13.30 27.53 6.59
N GLY A 101 -14.10 27.73 5.55
CA GLY A 101 -14.59 29.05 5.18
C GLY A 101 -15.57 29.58 6.23
N LYS A 102 -15.61 30.91 6.40
CA LYS A 102 -16.65 31.56 7.20
C LYS A 102 -17.92 31.69 6.35
N GLY A 103 -19.07 31.52 6.98
CA GLY A 103 -20.36 31.56 6.31
C GLY A 103 -20.68 30.29 5.53
N ARG A 104 -21.62 30.40 4.61
CA ARG A 104 -22.10 29.32 3.74
C ARG A 104 -22.15 29.79 2.30
N ILE A 105 -22.10 28.86 1.35
CA ILE A 105 -22.17 29.17 -0.08
C ILE A 105 -23.37 28.51 -0.74
N GLN A 106 -23.84 29.14 -1.82
CA GLN A 106 -24.99 28.74 -2.61
C GLN A 106 -24.74 29.00 -4.08
N LEU A 107 -25.46 28.23 -4.90
CA LEU A 107 -25.60 28.45 -6.33
C LEU A 107 -27.08 28.77 -6.61
N LEU A 108 -27.43 30.06 -6.57
CA LEU A 108 -28.81 30.53 -6.75
C LEU A 108 -29.30 30.27 -8.18
N ASN A 109 -28.42 30.46 -9.16
CA ASN A 109 -28.75 30.52 -10.58
C ASN A 109 -28.05 29.42 -11.39
N CYS A 110 -28.33 28.15 -11.12
CA CYS A 110 -27.62 27.03 -11.78
C CYS A 110 -27.75 27.00 -13.31
N LYS A 111 -28.85 27.53 -13.88
CA LYS A 111 -29.08 27.51 -15.34
C LYS A 111 -28.59 28.78 -16.05
N THR A 112 -28.69 29.92 -15.40
CA THR A 112 -28.37 31.23 -15.99
C THR A 112 -26.94 31.68 -15.66
N GLU A 113 -26.44 31.35 -14.47
CA GLU A 113 -25.11 31.75 -13.99
C GLU A 113 -24.39 30.61 -13.24
N PRO A 114 -24.05 29.50 -13.93
CA PRO A 114 -23.47 28.30 -13.29
C PRO A 114 -22.09 28.53 -12.65
N PHE A 115 -21.43 29.64 -12.96
CA PHE A 115 -20.09 29.98 -12.49
C PHE A 115 -20.08 30.99 -11.34
N ARG A 116 -21.23 31.55 -10.95
CA ARG A 116 -21.29 32.56 -9.88
C ARG A 116 -21.76 31.91 -8.58
N ILE A 117 -20.93 31.96 -7.56
CA ILE A 117 -21.25 31.46 -6.22
C ILE A 117 -21.60 32.63 -5.32
N THR A 118 -22.75 32.52 -4.64
CA THR A 118 -23.23 33.51 -3.68
C THR A 118 -22.99 32.98 -2.27
N GLY A 119 -22.53 33.83 -1.37
CA GLY A 119 -22.23 33.53 0.02
C GLY A 119 -23.23 34.17 0.99
N ILE A 120 -23.50 33.47 2.08
CA ILE A 120 -24.26 33.93 3.25
C ILE A 120 -23.26 34.07 4.40
N ASP A 121 -23.11 35.28 4.95
CA ASP A 121 -22.16 35.62 6.02
C ASP A 121 -20.70 35.22 5.71
N THR A 122 -20.32 35.31 4.44
CA THR A 122 -18.98 34.97 3.94
C THR A 122 -18.04 36.18 4.00
N GLN A 123 -16.73 35.92 3.97
CA GLN A 123 -15.68 36.95 3.93
C GLN A 123 -14.65 36.62 2.84
N PHE A 124 -15.12 36.46 1.59
CA PHE A 124 -14.29 35.94 0.51
C PHE A 124 -13.02 36.74 0.24
N LEU A 125 -13.05 38.09 0.31
CA LEU A 125 -11.88 38.93 0.02
C LEU A 125 -10.75 38.71 1.03
N SER A 126 -11.10 38.34 2.27
CA SER A 126 -10.12 38.05 3.32
C SER A 126 -9.63 36.60 3.31
N GLN A 127 -10.45 35.65 2.86
CA GLN A 127 -10.19 34.21 2.99
C GLN A 127 -9.68 33.53 1.73
N LEU A 128 -9.88 34.12 0.56
CA LEU A 128 -9.56 33.54 -0.74
C LEU A 128 -8.76 34.51 -1.59
N LYS A 129 -7.95 33.96 -2.48
CA LYS A 129 -7.27 34.68 -3.56
C LYS A 129 -7.63 34.06 -4.92
N PRO A 130 -7.50 34.81 -6.02
CA PRO A 130 -7.60 34.21 -7.36
C PRO A 130 -6.68 32.98 -7.48
N ARG A 131 -7.18 31.91 -8.11
CA ARG A 131 -6.62 30.54 -8.20
C ARG A 131 -6.77 29.64 -6.98
N ASP A 132 -7.19 30.15 -5.83
CA ASP A 132 -7.57 29.29 -4.71
C ASP A 132 -8.77 28.42 -5.10
N SER A 133 -8.99 27.34 -4.35
CA SER A 133 -10.11 26.44 -4.60
C SER A 133 -11.08 26.42 -3.44
N ILE A 134 -12.38 26.39 -3.76
CA ILE A 134 -13.43 26.06 -2.81
C ILE A 134 -13.72 24.55 -2.87
N VAL A 135 -13.83 23.92 -1.70
CA VAL A 135 -14.10 22.49 -1.57
C VAL A 135 -15.39 22.27 -0.77
N LEU A 136 -16.31 21.51 -1.35
CA LEU A 136 -17.60 21.19 -0.72
C LEU A 136 -17.44 20.13 0.38
N PRO A 137 -18.39 20.04 1.33
CA PRO A 137 -18.36 19.04 2.39
C PRO A 137 -18.27 17.63 1.82
N LYS A 138 -17.64 16.71 2.55
CA LYS A 138 -17.43 15.31 2.08
C LYS A 138 -16.71 15.21 0.71
N ASN A 139 -15.98 16.26 0.29
CA ASN A 139 -15.26 16.34 -1.00
C ASN A 139 -16.11 15.94 -2.21
N VAL A 140 -17.41 16.26 -2.23
CA VAL A 140 -18.28 15.93 -3.37
C VAL A 140 -17.96 16.76 -4.61
N GLY A 141 -17.32 17.91 -4.43
CA GLY A 141 -16.86 18.77 -5.52
C GLY A 141 -15.79 19.76 -5.06
N GLN A 142 -14.99 20.21 -6.03
CA GLN A 142 -14.01 21.27 -5.87
C GLN A 142 -14.07 22.17 -7.11
N ALA A 143 -13.97 23.49 -6.91
CA ALA A 143 -13.85 24.45 -8.00
C ALA A 143 -12.74 25.48 -7.72
N GLU A 144 -11.99 25.85 -8.76
CA GLU A 144 -10.97 26.90 -8.74
C GLU A 144 -11.65 28.27 -8.90
N VAL A 145 -11.31 29.22 -8.03
CA VAL A 145 -11.79 30.60 -8.03
C VAL A 145 -11.01 31.38 -9.09
N VAL A 146 -11.72 31.99 -10.03
CA VAL A 146 -11.13 32.86 -11.07
C VAL A 146 -11.02 34.28 -10.54
N GLU A 147 -12.11 34.78 -9.98
CA GLU A 147 -12.24 36.17 -9.55
C GLU A 147 -13.14 36.24 -8.32
N ILE A 148 -12.85 37.19 -7.42
CA ILE A 148 -13.65 37.46 -6.23
C ILE A 148 -14.26 38.84 -6.42
N LEU A 149 -15.58 38.92 -6.54
CA LEU A 149 -16.30 40.16 -6.85
C LEU A 149 -16.58 40.95 -5.57
N SER A 150 -16.92 40.26 -4.48
CA SER A 150 -17.18 40.85 -3.17
C SER A 150 -16.97 39.81 -2.06
N ASP A 151 -17.17 40.19 -0.80
CA ASP A 151 -17.16 39.23 0.31
C ASP A 151 -18.26 38.16 0.22
N THR A 152 -19.29 38.38 -0.60
CA THR A 152 -20.44 37.50 -0.80
C THR A 152 -20.54 36.92 -2.21
N GLU A 153 -19.72 37.34 -3.17
CA GLU A 153 -19.78 36.83 -4.55
C GLU A 153 -18.40 36.48 -5.10
N LEU A 154 -18.28 35.30 -5.69
CA LEU A 154 -17.08 34.86 -6.41
C LEU A 154 -17.44 34.12 -7.70
N VAL A 155 -16.50 34.09 -8.63
CA VAL A 155 -16.60 33.39 -9.90
C VAL A 155 -15.67 32.18 -9.92
N ILE A 156 -16.20 31.02 -10.30
CA ILE A 156 -15.45 29.77 -10.43
C ILE A 156 -15.16 29.42 -11.89
N LYS A 157 -14.08 28.67 -12.10
CA LYS A 157 -13.56 28.33 -13.43
C LYS A 157 -14.34 27.22 -14.13
N LYS A 158 -14.93 26.31 -13.36
CA LYS A 158 -15.67 25.13 -13.83
C LYS A 158 -16.92 24.95 -12.98
N ASP A 159 -17.97 24.50 -13.65
CA ASP A 159 -19.25 24.17 -13.08
C ASP A 159 -19.21 22.89 -12.23
N PHE A 160 -20.05 22.83 -11.21
CA PHE A 160 -20.27 21.59 -10.45
C PHE A 160 -21.26 20.71 -11.22
N LYS A 161 -20.76 19.66 -11.90
CA LYS A 161 -21.60 18.75 -12.69
C LYS A 161 -22.24 17.61 -11.88
N ASP A 162 -21.69 17.31 -10.72
CA ASP A 162 -22.16 16.19 -9.90
C ASP A 162 -23.48 16.54 -9.21
N LEU A 163 -24.49 15.67 -9.35
CA LEU A 163 -25.84 15.85 -8.80
C LEU A 163 -25.81 16.17 -7.30
N LYS A 164 -24.96 15.47 -6.54
CA LYS A 164 -24.83 15.70 -5.09
C LYS A 164 -24.20 17.04 -4.75
N SER A 165 -23.31 17.55 -5.60
CA SER A 165 -22.72 18.87 -5.42
C SER A 165 -23.77 19.96 -5.68
N LEU A 166 -24.58 19.78 -6.71
CA LEU A 166 -25.69 20.69 -7.04
C LEU A 166 -26.75 20.70 -5.94
N GLU A 167 -27.20 19.53 -5.46
CA GLU A 167 -28.16 19.44 -4.34
C GLU A 167 -27.70 20.21 -3.10
N LEU A 168 -26.41 20.13 -2.76
CA LEU A 168 -25.84 20.86 -1.62
C LEU A 168 -25.82 22.37 -1.86
N LEU A 169 -25.44 22.80 -3.07
CA LEU A 169 -25.30 24.22 -3.42
C LEU A 169 -26.64 24.92 -3.65
N THR A 170 -27.69 24.20 -4.05
CA THR A 170 -29.04 24.76 -4.26
C THR A 170 -29.92 24.70 -3.00
N SER A 171 -29.38 24.24 -1.87
CA SER A 171 -30.11 24.23 -0.60
C SER A 171 -30.33 25.65 -0.04
N ASN A 172 -31.56 25.94 0.43
CA ASN A 172 -31.95 27.26 0.93
C ASN A 172 -31.12 27.76 2.13
N ASP A 173 -30.58 26.83 2.94
CA ASP A 173 -29.76 27.17 4.11
C ASP A 173 -28.27 27.33 3.76
N GLY A 174 -27.88 27.03 2.53
CA GLY A 174 -26.51 27.08 2.04
C GLY A 174 -25.62 25.97 2.59
N THR A 175 -24.47 25.75 1.94
CA THR A 175 -23.55 24.68 2.30
C THR A 175 -22.25 25.23 2.90
N PRO A 176 -21.71 24.64 3.98
CA PRO A 176 -20.38 25.01 4.46
C PRO A 176 -19.32 24.63 3.42
N TYR A 177 -18.20 25.33 3.41
CA TYR A 177 -17.13 25.10 2.44
C TYR A 177 -15.76 25.19 3.10
N LYS A 178 -14.73 24.71 2.39
CA LYS A 178 -13.34 24.90 2.77
C LYS A 178 -12.61 25.72 1.71
N CYS A 179 -11.80 26.65 2.18
CA CYS A 179 -10.86 27.41 1.36
C CYS A 179 -9.55 26.62 1.27
N MET A 180 -9.12 26.33 0.05
CA MET A 180 -7.91 25.58 -0.22
C MET A 180 -6.96 26.42 -1.08
N PRO A 181 -5.80 26.85 -0.55
CA PRO A 181 -4.94 27.78 -1.27
C PRO A 181 -4.25 27.12 -2.47
N HIS A 182 -3.99 27.92 -3.50
CA HIS A 182 -3.07 27.55 -4.56
C HIS A 182 -1.62 27.57 -4.03
N ILE A 183 -0.84 26.55 -4.36
CA ILE A 183 0.55 26.43 -3.91
C ILE A 183 1.46 26.35 -5.12
N GLU A 184 2.42 27.27 -5.17
CA GLU A 184 3.55 27.21 -6.09
C GLU A 184 4.58 26.19 -5.58
N GLN A 185 4.98 25.25 -6.43
CA GLN A 185 5.86 24.13 -6.05
C GLN A 185 7.31 24.31 -6.52
N ASP A 186 7.72 25.55 -6.83
CA ASP A 186 9.02 25.82 -7.48
C ASP A 186 10.21 25.37 -6.63
N ALA A 187 10.14 25.53 -5.30
CA ALA A 187 11.18 25.06 -4.39
C ALA A 187 11.33 23.53 -4.40
N VAL A 188 10.21 22.80 -4.50
CA VAL A 188 10.19 21.33 -4.58
C VAL A 188 10.79 20.89 -5.91
N TYR A 189 10.34 21.48 -7.01
CA TYR A 189 10.88 21.17 -8.34
C TYR A 189 12.37 21.47 -8.44
N LYS A 190 12.83 22.61 -7.89
CA LYS A 190 14.25 22.93 -7.84
C LYS A 190 15.06 21.86 -7.11
N SER A 191 14.62 21.46 -5.91
CA SER A 191 15.29 20.42 -5.11
C SER A 191 15.34 19.08 -5.85
N VAL A 192 14.24 18.72 -6.53
CA VAL A 192 14.15 17.50 -7.35
C VAL A 192 15.12 17.57 -8.54
N HIS A 193 15.14 18.68 -9.28
CA HIS A 193 16.01 18.84 -10.44
C HIS A 193 17.49 18.77 -10.03
N ASP A 194 17.85 19.38 -8.91
CA ASP A 194 19.23 19.39 -8.41
C ASP A 194 19.66 18.00 -7.93
N GLU A 195 18.78 17.25 -7.27
CA GLU A 195 19.03 15.85 -6.89
C GLU A 195 19.23 14.94 -8.13
N LEU A 196 18.41 15.09 -9.17
CA LEU A 196 18.56 14.34 -10.42
C LEU A 196 19.86 14.72 -11.14
N ASN A 197 20.21 16.00 -11.20
CA ASN A 197 21.47 16.44 -11.80
C ASN A 197 22.71 15.83 -11.09
N ASN A 198 22.61 15.57 -9.79
CA ASN A 198 23.64 14.88 -9.00
C ASN A 198 23.65 13.36 -9.18
N ASN A 199 23.00 12.81 -10.22
CA ASN A 199 22.79 11.38 -10.44
C ASN A 199 22.05 10.67 -9.29
N GLY A 200 21.29 11.43 -8.51
CA GLY A 200 20.47 10.94 -7.41
C GLY A 200 19.24 10.19 -7.92
N CYS A 201 18.54 9.55 -6.98
CA CYS A 201 17.29 8.85 -7.28
C CYS A 201 16.16 9.43 -6.45
N ILE A 202 15.00 9.60 -7.09
CA ILE A 202 13.80 10.12 -6.44
C ILE A 202 12.72 9.07 -6.50
N THR A 203 11.94 8.95 -5.43
CA THR A 203 10.77 8.10 -5.42
C THR A 203 9.51 8.94 -5.16
N ILE A 204 8.50 8.72 -6.00
CA ILE A 204 7.22 9.43 -5.97
C ILE A 204 6.04 8.45 -6.06
N PHE A 205 5.01 8.75 -5.28
CA PHE A 205 3.69 8.11 -5.36
C PHE A 205 2.74 9.09 -6.05
N PRO A 206 2.55 8.97 -7.38
CA PRO A 206 1.83 9.97 -8.17
C PRO A 206 0.31 10.04 -7.86
N GLU A 207 -0.23 9.09 -7.10
CA GLU A 207 -1.61 9.11 -6.59
C GLU A 207 -1.85 10.25 -5.58
N GLY A 208 -0.79 10.70 -4.91
CA GLY A 208 -0.81 11.83 -3.97
C GLY A 208 -1.39 11.51 -2.58
N GLY A 209 -1.77 10.25 -2.31
CA GLY A 209 -2.21 9.77 -1.01
C GLY A 209 -2.39 8.25 -0.97
N SER A 210 -2.35 7.67 0.23
CA SER A 210 -2.52 6.24 0.43
C SER A 210 -4.00 5.83 0.50
N HIS A 211 -4.30 4.62 0.05
CA HIS A 211 -5.65 4.06 -0.01
C HIS A 211 -5.63 2.52 0.07
N ASP A 212 -6.80 1.91 0.27
CA ASP A 212 -6.98 0.47 0.43
C ASP A 212 -7.89 -0.15 -0.64
N ARG A 213 -7.85 0.42 -1.86
CA ARG A 213 -8.61 -0.05 -3.03
C ARG A 213 -7.87 -1.18 -3.76
N ALA A 214 -8.61 -1.93 -4.59
CA ALA A 214 -8.07 -3.02 -5.42
C ALA A 214 -7.52 -2.55 -6.79
N GLU A 215 -7.46 -1.23 -6.99
CA GLU A 215 -6.98 -0.55 -8.20
C GLU A 215 -6.26 0.74 -7.77
N MET A 216 -5.25 1.13 -8.54
CA MET A 216 -4.52 2.39 -8.37
C MET A 216 -5.42 3.61 -8.64
N LEU A 217 -5.24 4.70 -7.90
CA LEU A 217 -5.91 5.96 -8.18
C LEU A 217 -5.34 6.65 -9.43
N PRO A 218 -6.09 7.60 -10.03
CA PRO A 218 -5.59 8.44 -11.11
C PRO A 218 -4.29 9.16 -10.72
N LEU A 219 -3.32 9.18 -11.65
CA LEU A 219 -2.01 9.77 -11.41
C LEU A 219 -2.04 11.29 -11.60
N LYS A 220 -1.28 12.00 -10.76
CA LYS A 220 -1.06 13.45 -10.90
C LYS A 220 0.15 13.73 -11.78
N ALA A 221 0.10 14.82 -12.54
CA ALA A 221 1.15 15.25 -13.47
C ALA A 221 2.48 15.71 -12.81
N GLY A 222 2.58 15.75 -11.48
CA GLY A 222 3.78 16.23 -10.78
C GLY A 222 5.06 15.49 -11.19
N VAL A 223 4.96 14.17 -11.44
CA VAL A 223 6.09 13.35 -11.91
C VAL A 223 6.62 13.78 -13.29
N THR A 224 5.74 14.17 -14.20
CA THR A 224 6.14 14.55 -15.56
C THR A 224 6.76 15.94 -15.57
N LEU A 225 6.23 16.86 -14.75
CA LEU A 225 6.82 18.17 -14.52
C LEU A 225 8.24 18.07 -13.96
N MET A 226 8.48 17.17 -12.99
CA MET A 226 9.81 16.94 -12.41
C MET A 226 10.80 16.38 -13.42
N ALA A 227 10.38 15.38 -14.21
CA ALA A 227 11.26 14.70 -15.15
C ALA A 227 11.62 15.58 -16.34
N LEU A 228 10.62 16.14 -17.02
CA LEU A 228 10.81 17.03 -18.17
C LEU A 228 11.47 18.35 -17.74
N GLY A 229 11.09 18.88 -16.58
CA GLY A 229 11.69 20.10 -16.02
C GLY A 229 13.18 19.94 -15.70
N ALA A 230 13.61 18.80 -15.18
CA ALA A 230 15.02 18.53 -14.93
C ALA A 230 15.82 18.44 -16.25
N MET A 231 15.31 17.73 -17.25
CA MET A 231 15.96 17.59 -18.57
C MET A 231 15.99 18.91 -19.35
N ALA A 232 14.94 19.74 -19.23
CA ALA A 232 14.91 21.06 -19.83
C ALA A 232 15.89 22.04 -19.16
N LYS A 233 16.09 21.92 -17.84
CA LYS A 233 17.02 22.78 -17.08
C LYS A 233 18.49 22.38 -17.29
N TYR A 234 18.78 21.10 -17.44
CA TYR A 234 20.13 20.56 -17.55
C TYR A 234 20.30 19.80 -18.88
N PRO A 235 20.82 20.46 -19.94
CA PRO A 235 21.08 19.81 -21.22
C PRO A 235 22.02 18.61 -21.07
N GLY A 236 21.66 17.48 -21.70
CA GLY A 236 22.43 16.23 -21.61
C GLY A 236 22.06 15.33 -20.43
N LEU A 237 21.17 15.77 -19.52
CA LEU A 237 20.65 14.93 -18.45
C LEU A 237 19.66 13.89 -19.00
N ASP A 238 19.92 12.60 -18.80
CA ASP A 238 19.05 11.49 -19.25
C ASP A 238 18.34 10.85 -18.05
N VAL A 239 17.19 11.43 -17.67
CA VAL A 239 16.37 10.92 -16.57
C VAL A 239 15.62 9.67 -17.01
N LYS A 240 15.84 8.56 -16.30
CA LYS A 240 15.07 7.32 -16.48
C LYS A 240 13.91 7.25 -15.50
N ILE A 241 12.74 6.82 -15.98
CA ILE A 241 11.59 6.57 -15.12
C ILE A 241 11.42 5.06 -14.94
N VAL A 242 11.47 4.58 -13.70
CA VAL A 242 11.27 3.15 -13.39
C VAL A 242 9.90 2.98 -12.74
N PRO A 243 8.92 2.34 -13.44
CA PRO A 243 7.64 2.01 -12.83
C PRO A 243 7.85 0.90 -11.78
N CYS A 244 7.25 1.08 -10.61
CA CYS A 244 7.39 0.20 -9.47
C CYS A 244 6.01 -0.21 -8.93
N GLY A 245 5.73 -1.50 -8.96
CA GLY A 245 4.49 -2.10 -8.47
C GLY A 245 4.62 -2.67 -7.06
N LEU A 246 3.83 -2.17 -6.11
CA LEU A 246 3.75 -2.73 -4.75
C LEU A 246 2.59 -3.71 -4.64
N ASN A 247 2.91 -5.01 -4.62
CA ASN A 247 1.92 -6.07 -4.62
C ASN A 247 1.90 -6.77 -3.25
N TYR A 248 0.89 -6.41 -2.44
CA TYR A 248 0.68 -6.99 -1.12
C TYR A 248 -0.31 -8.15 -1.17
N PHE A 249 -0.01 -9.22 -0.43
CA PHE A 249 -1.01 -10.26 -0.17
C PHE A 249 -2.05 -9.77 0.85
N HIS A 250 -1.55 -9.18 1.95
CA HIS A 250 -2.36 -8.48 2.94
C HIS A 250 -1.60 -7.27 3.49
N ALA A 251 -1.83 -6.07 2.96
CA ALA A 251 -1.05 -4.87 3.30
C ALA A 251 -1.01 -4.54 4.80
N HIS A 252 -2.13 -4.74 5.50
CA HIS A 252 -2.34 -4.33 6.90
C HIS A 252 -2.00 -5.41 7.96
N ARG A 253 -1.77 -6.65 7.53
CA ARG A 253 -1.56 -7.78 8.45
C ARG A 253 -0.08 -7.93 8.77
N PHE A 254 0.20 -8.11 10.06
CA PHE A 254 1.53 -8.47 10.52
C PHE A 254 1.90 -9.87 10.00
N ARG A 255 3.18 -10.08 9.69
CA ARG A 255 3.72 -11.29 9.05
C ARG A 255 3.10 -11.62 7.69
N SER A 256 2.60 -10.60 7.00
CA SER A 256 2.18 -10.71 5.60
C SER A 256 3.38 -10.84 4.66
N ARG A 257 3.09 -10.94 3.36
CA ARG A 257 4.07 -11.00 2.27
C ARG A 257 3.86 -9.87 1.28
N ALA A 258 4.94 -9.40 0.69
CA ALA A 258 4.94 -8.37 -0.33
C ALA A 258 5.88 -8.72 -1.48
N VAL A 259 5.53 -8.27 -2.68
CA VAL A 259 6.40 -8.30 -3.86
C VAL A 259 6.56 -6.87 -4.36
N VAL A 260 7.81 -6.45 -4.53
CA VAL A 260 8.17 -5.17 -5.16
C VAL A 260 8.57 -5.48 -6.59
N GLU A 261 7.81 -5.02 -7.57
CA GLU A 261 8.05 -5.31 -8.97
C GLU A 261 8.54 -4.07 -9.71
N PHE A 262 9.74 -4.14 -10.29
CA PHE A 262 10.33 -3.08 -11.10
C PHE A 262 10.13 -3.41 -12.58
N GLY A 263 9.49 -2.50 -13.30
CA GLY A 263 9.26 -2.63 -14.73
C GLY A 263 10.46 -2.18 -15.56
N ASN A 264 10.27 -2.11 -16.88
CA ASN A 264 11.31 -1.63 -17.78
C ASN A 264 11.51 -0.11 -17.60
N PRO A 265 12.75 0.38 -17.49
CA PRO A 265 13.02 1.81 -17.43
C PRO A 265 12.53 2.52 -18.70
N ILE A 266 11.78 3.59 -18.52
CA ILE A 266 11.29 4.45 -19.59
C ILE A 266 12.36 5.51 -19.84
N THR A 267 12.79 5.60 -21.09
CA THR A 267 13.62 6.72 -21.58
C THR A 267 12.70 7.81 -22.07
N ILE A 268 12.93 9.04 -21.63
CA ILE A 268 12.13 10.20 -22.04
C ILE A 268 12.62 10.66 -23.42
N PRO A 269 11.76 10.67 -24.45
CA PRO A 269 12.12 11.16 -25.77
C PRO A 269 12.46 12.66 -25.77
N ALA A 270 13.50 13.06 -26.53
CA ALA A 270 13.94 14.45 -26.63
C ALA A 270 12.83 15.39 -27.14
N ASN A 271 11.99 14.93 -28.08
CA ASN A 271 10.87 15.71 -28.60
C ASN A 271 9.84 16.12 -27.53
N LEU A 272 9.69 15.34 -26.45
CA LEU A 272 8.82 15.73 -25.33
C LEU A 272 9.45 16.84 -24.49
N VAL A 273 10.78 16.88 -24.41
CA VAL A 273 11.53 17.96 -23.73
C VAL A 273 11.42 19.25 -24.54
N ASP A 274 11.58 19.18 -25.87
CA ASP A 274 11.45 20.35 -26.75
C ASP A 274 10.04 20.97 -26.64
N LYS A 275 9.00 20.14 -26.71
CA LYS A 275 7.60 20.57 -26.48
C LYS A 275 7.38 21.15 -25.08
N PHE A 276 8.09 20.65 -24.08
CA PHE A 276 8.02 21.20 -22.72
C PHE A 276 8.64 22.59 -22.64
N ILE A 277 9.75 22.83 -23.32
CA ILE A 277 10.45 24.12 -23.41
C ILE A 277 9.61 25.15 -24.17
N ALA A 278 8.96 24.75 -25.26
CA ALA A 278 8.08 25.62 -26.07
C ALA A 278 6.93 26.25 -25.26
N GLY A 279 6.51 25.59 -24.17
CA GLY A 279 5.56 26.14 -23.22
C GLY A 279 4.09 26.01 -23.67
N GLY A 280 3.20 26.72 -22.97
CA GLY A 280 1.78 26.79 -23.33
C GLY A 280 1.05 25.44 -23.44
N VAL A 281 0.43 25.20 -24.59
CA VAL A 281 -0.34 23.98 -24.89
C VAL A 281 0.59 22.78 -25.11
N GLU A 282 1.73 22.97 -25.77
CA GLU A 282 2.69 21.90 -26.06
C GLU A 282 3.26 21.28 -24.78
N LYS A 283 3.54 22.13 -23.77
CA LYS A 283 3.95 21.67 -22.45
C LYS A 283 2.91 20.74 -21.81
N ARG A 284 1.62 21.08 -21.91
CA ARG A 284 0.54 20.24 -21.36
C ARG A 284 0.42 18.92 -22.12
N GLU A 285 0.56 18.96 -23.44
CA GLU A 285 0.56 17.76 -24.29
C GLU A 285 1.72 16.83 -23.95
N ALA A 286 2.94 17.36 -23.79
CA ALA A 286 4.12 16.60 -23.42
C ALA A 286 3.96 15.95 -22.04
N CYS A 287 3.49 16.71 -21.05
CA CYS A 287 3.20 16.18 -19.73
C CYS A 287 2.11 15.10 -19.74
N GLY A 288 1.05 15.27 -20.56
CA GLY A 288 -0.02 14.28 -20.71
C GLY A 288 0.49 12.98 -21.32
N LYS A 289 1.18 13.06 -22.46
CA LYS A 289 1.77 11.89 -23.14
C LYS A 289 2.73 11.11 -22.26
N LEU A 290 3.60 11.79 -21.53
CA LEU A 290 4.52 11.13 -20.60
C LEU A 290 3.74 10.49 -19.43
N LEU A 291 2.69 11.13 -18.91
CA LEU A 291 1.88 10.60 -17.83
C LEU A 291 1.13 9.33 -18.25
N ASP A 292 0.58 9.32 -19.46
CA ASP A 292 -0.08 8.14 -20.05
C ASP A 292 0.90 6.99 -20.24
N THR A 293 2.12 7.30 -20.70
CA THR A 293 3.20 6.30 -20.84
C THR A 293 3.55 5.69 -19.48
N ILE A 294 3.70 6.51 -18.44
CA ILE A 294 3.96 6.06 -17.06
C ILE A 294 2.80 5.23 -16.53
N TYR A 295 1.55 5.66 -16.78
CA TYR A 295 0.35 4.96 -16.33
C TYR A 295 0.24 3.55 -16.94
N ASN A 296 0.47 3.43 -18.25
CA ASN A 296 0.48 2.14 -18.94
C ASN A 296 1.62 1.24 -18.43
N ALA A 297 2.79 1.81 -18.19
CA ALA A 297 3.92 1.07 -17.62
C ALA A 297 3.64 0.60 -16.18
N LEU A 298 2.97 1.41 -15.34
CA LEU A 298 2.54 1.03 -14.00
C LEU A 298 1.51 -0.10 -14.01
N LYS A 299 0.54 -0.07 -14.93
CA LYS A 299 -0.43 -1.18 -15.10
C LYS A 299 0.26 -2.52 -15.36
N SER A 300 1.41 -2.50 -16.04
CA SER A 300 2.18 -3.71 -16.32
C SER A 300 2.90 -4.30 -15.11
N VAL A 301 3.02 -3.58 -13.99
CA VAL A 301 3.69 -4.02 -12.75
C VAL A 301 2.77 -4.08 -11.53
N THR A 302 1.51 -3.66 -11.66
CA THR A 302 0.50 -3.70 -10.61
C THR A 302 -0.62 -4.69 -10.92
N VAL A 303 -1.39 -5.04 -9.89
CA VAL A 303 -2.60 -5.87 -10.01
C VAL A 303 -3.81 -4.93 -9.85
N ASN A 304 -4.47 -4.62 -10.96
CA ASN A 304 -5.64 -3.74 -10.99
C ASN A 304 -6.89 -4.58 -11.23
N ALA A 305 -7.57 -4.97 -10.15
CA ALA A 305 -8.73 -5.83 -10.23
C ALA A 305 -10.07 -5.07 -10.35
N GLY A 306 -10.04 -3.73 -10.26
CA GLY A 306 -11.22 -2.87 -10.23
C GLY A 306 -11.97 -2.97 -8.90
N THR A 307 -12.45 -4.17 -8.56
CA THR A 307 -13.20 -4.47 -7.34
C THR A 307 -12.55 -5.54 -6.47
N TYR A 308 -12.94 -5.60 -5.20
CA TYR A 308 -12.43 -6.60 -4.27
C TYR A 308 -12.94 -8.01 -4.63
N GLU A 309 -14.16 -8.10 -5.13
CA GLU A 309 -14.82 -9.34 -5.58
C GLU A 309 -14.06 -9.96 -6.75
N THR A 310 -13.72 -9.16 -7.76
CA THR A 310 -12.91 -9.61 -8.91
C THR A 310 -11.54 -10.08 -8.43
N LEU A 311 -10.89 -9.35 -7.52
CA LEU A 311 -9.60 -9.76 -6.96
C LEU A 311 -9.70 -11.13 -6.27
N MET A 312 -10.76 -11.38 -5.49
CA MET A 312 -10.99 -12.67 -4.82
C MET A 312 -11.27 -13.80 -5.81
N LEU A 313 -12.06 -13.53 -6.86
CA LEU A 313 -12.34 -14.47 -7.94
C LEU A 313 -11.04 -14.89 -8.63
N ILE A 314 -10.22 -13.93 -9.07
CA ILE A 314 -8.96 -14.20 -9.76
C ILE A 314 -8.00 -14.98 -8.87
N GLN A 315 -7.89 -14.60 -7.59
CA GLN A 315 -7.06 -15.34 -6.65
C GLN A 315 -7.55 -16.77 -6.43
N ALA A 316 -8.87 -17.02 -6.47
CA ALA A 316 -9.44 -18.35 -6.38
C ALA A 316 -9.20 -19.17 -7.65
N ALA A 317 -9.45 -18.59 -8.82
CA ALA A 317 -9.19 -19.23 -10.10
C ALA A 317 -7.71 -19.62 -10.24
N ARG A 318 -6.78 -18.72 -9.87
CA ARG A 318 -5.34 -19.02 -9.83
C ARG A 318 -4.97 -20.14 -8.86
N ARG A 319 -5.67 -20.29 -7.73
CA ARG A 319 -5.43 -21.39 -6.77
C ARG A 319 -5.90 -22.74 -7.32
N LEU A 320 -7.01 -22.72 -8.06
CA LEU A 320 -7.60 -23.89 -8.69
C LEU A 320 -6.85 -24.31 -9.96
N TYR A 321 -6.31 -23.36 -10.71
CA TYR A 321 -5.40 -23.63 -11.82
C TYR A 321 -4.15 -24.31 -11.29
N LYS A 322 -3.79 -25.46 -11.88
CA LYS A 322 -2.71 -26.33 -11.41
C LYS A 322 -1.50 -26.19 -12.34
N PRO A 323 -0.64 -25.18 -12.17
CA PRO A 323 0.67 -25.21 -12.80
C PRO A 323 1.46 -26.36 -12.14
N ALA A 324 2.03 -27.23 -12.97
CA ALA A 324 2.81 -28.43 -12.65
C ALA A 324 3.37 -28.48 -11.23
N HIS A 325 3.00 -29.50 -10.42
CA HIS A 325 3.49 -30.02 -9.10
C HIS A 325 4.56 -29.25 -8.26
N ARG A 326 4.78 -27.96 -8.47
CA ARG A 326 5.85 -27.12 -7.92
C ARG A 326 5.21 -25.93 -7.22
N LYS A 327 5.72 -25.60 -6.03
CA LYS A 327 5.31 -24.38 -5.32
C LYS A 327 5.81 -23.18 -6.11
N LEU A 328 4.89 -22.41 -6.69
CA LEU A 328 5.22 -21.16 -7.37
C LEU A 328 5.89 -20.18 -6.40
N HIS A 329 6.97 -19.55 -6.86
CA HIS A 329 7.58 -18.43 -6.15
C HIS A 329 6.58 -17.25 -6.05
N ILE A 330 6.62 -16.47 -4.97
CA ILE A 330 5.59 -15.44 -4.72
C ILE A 330 5.53 -14.36 -5.82
N SER A 331 6.66 -14.10 -6.50
CA SER A 331 6.71 -13.18 -7.64
C SER A 331 5.99 -13.74 -8.88
N HIS A 332 5.95 -15.06 -9.05
CA HIS A 332 5.19 -15.71 -10.13
C HIS A 332 3.70 -15.72 -9.81
N VAL A 333 3.33 -15.78 -8.53
CA VAL A 333 1.93 -15.67 -8.09
C VAL A 333 1.33 -14.31 -8.49
N VAL A 334 2.09 -13.22 -8.33
CA VAL A 334 1.65 -11.87 -8.71
C VAL A 334 1.48 -11.75 -10.23
N ASP A 335 2.46 -12.23 -11.00
CA ASP A 335 2.40 -12.24 -12.47
C ASP A 335 1.22 -13.07 -12.99
N LEU A 336 1.00 -14.25 -12.43
CA LEU A 336 -0.14 -15.08 -12.80
C LEU A 336 -1.48 -14.39 -12.48
N ASN A 337 -1.62 -13.74 -11.31
CA ASN A 337 -2.82 -12.95 -11.01
C ASN A 337 -3.04 -11.85 -12.06
N ARG A 338 -1.98 -11.16 -12.51
CA ARG A 338 -2.06 -10.11 -13.54
C ARG A 338 -2.54 -10.69 -14.87
N ARG A 339 -1.99 -11.83 -15.30
CA ARG A 339 -2.40 -12.49 -16.55
C ARG A 339 -3.85 -12.96 -16.51
N PHE A 340 -4.28 -13.55 -15.40
CA PHE A 340 -5.68 -13.91 -15.20
C PHE A 340 -6.59 -12.69 -15.26
N LEU A 341 -6.18 -11.55 -14.70
CA LEU A 341 -6.94 -10.29 -14.80
C LEU A 341 -7.03 -9.77 -16.23
N ILE A 342 -5.95 -9.82 -17.00
CA ILE A 342 -5.94 -9.42 -18.41
C ILE A 342 -6.94 -10.29 -19.19
N GLY A 343 -6.84 -11.61 -19.06
CA GLY A 343 -7.76 -12.54 -19.72
C GLY A 343 -9.22 -12.35 -19.29
N TYR A 344 -9.46 -12.19 -17.97
CA TYR A 344 -10.79 -11.94 -17.45
C TYR A 344 -11.38 -10.63 -18.00
N ASN A 345 -10.61 -9.55 -18.05
CA ASN A 345 -11.11 -8.27 -18.57
C ASN A 345 -11.46 -8.32 -20.07
N LEU A 346 -10.81 -9.20 -20.85
CA LEU A 346 -11.11 -9.40 -22.26
C LEU A 346 -12.38 -10.24 -22.49
N PHE A 347 -12.66 -11.20 -21.61
CA PHE A 347 -13.73 -12.20 -21.80
C PHE A 347 -14.81 -12.17 -20.70
N LYS A 348 -14.86 -11.15 -19.84
CA LYS A 348 -15.77 -11.06 -18.69
C LYS A 348 -17.26 -11.18 -19.06
N ASP A 349 -17.62 -10.80 -20.27
CA ASP A 349 -19.00 -10.78 -20.76
C ASP A 349 -19.37 -12.08 -21.50
N ASP A 350 -18.43 -13.02 -21.64
CA ASP A 350 -18.67 -14.32 -22.26
C ASP A 350 -19.49 -15.24 -21.31
N PRO A 351 -20.58 -15.87 -21.78
CA PRO A 351 -21.39 -16.78 -20.98
C PRO A 351 -20.59 -17.90 -20.28
N LYS A 352 -19.56 -18.46 -20.92
CA LYS A 352 -18.73 -19.50 -20.32
C LYS A 352 -17.94 -18.98 -19.11
N VAL A 353 -17.44 -17.75 -19.20
CA VAL A 353 -16.67 -17.10 -18.13
C VAL A 353 -17.58 -16.74 -16.96
N ILE A 354 -18.78 -16.23 -17.23
CA ILE A 354 -19.79 -15.89 -16.20
C ILE A 354 -20.22 -17.13 -15.42
N ASP A 355 -20.52 -18.22 -16.12
CA ASP A 355 -20.90 -19.49 -15.49
C ASP A 355 -19.76 -20.03 -14.60
N LEU A 356 -18.53 -20.05 -15.11
CA LEU A 356 -17.37 -20.49 -14.34
C LEU A 356 -17.14 -19.60 -13.11
N GLN A 357 -17.33 -18.28 -13.24
CA GLN A 357 -17.26 -17.35 -12.13
C GLN A 357 -18.26 -17.70 -11.03
N GLN A 358 -19.53 -17.97 -11.38
CA GLN A 358 -20.54 -18.34 -10.41
C GLN A 358 -20.17 -19.63 -9.67
N ARG A 359 -19.67 -20.63 -10.39
CA ARG A 359 -19.25 -21.91 -9.79
C ARG A 359 -18.03 -21.75 -8.87
N VAL A 360 -17.06 -20.89 -9.24
CA VAL A 360 -15.91 -20.57 -8.36
C VAL A 360 -16.35 -19.80 -7.11
N LEU A 361 -17.31 -18.89 -7.22
CA LEU A 361 -17.86 -18.17 -6.07
C LEU A 361 -18.61 -19.11 -5.12
N ALA A 362 -19.45 -20.01 -5.65
CA ALA A 362 -20.14 -21.04 -4.87
C ALA A 362 -19.13 -21.94 -4.14
N TYR A 363 -18.07 -22.38 -4.81
CA TYR A 363 -17.00 -23.16 -4.18
C TYR A 363 -16.29 -22.40 -3.05
N ASN A 364 -15.97 -21.11 -3.24
CA ASN A 364 -15.39 -20.30 -2.16
C ASN A 364 -16.35 -20.15 -0.96
N GLN A 365 -17.66 -20.11 -1.18
CA GLN A 365 -18.65 -20.09 -0.10
C GLN A 365 -18.65 -21.42 0.67
N LEU A 366 -18.58 -22.56 -0.03
CA LEU A 366 -18.45 -23.88 0.61
C LEU A 366 -17.18 -23.99 1.43
N LEU A 367 -16.03 -23.55 0.90
CA LEU A 367 -14.78 -23.47 1.66
C LEU A 367 -14.93 -22.64 2.94
N LYS A 368 -15.62 -21.51 2.85
CA LYS A 368 -15.88 -20.62 4.00
C LYS A 368 -16.79 -21.29 5.03
N TYR A 369 -17.83 -22.02 4.59
CA TYR A 369 -18.74 -22.77 5.45
C TYR A 369 -18.00 -23.83 6.28
N HIS A 370 -17.17 -24.65 5.62
CA HIS A 370 -16.35 -25.66 6.31
C HIS A 370 -15.09 -25.07 7.00
N GLY A 371 -14.83 -23.77 6.82
CA GLY A 371 -13.71 -23.06 7.44
C GLY A 371 -12.32 -23.51 6.98
N ILE A 372 -12.22 -24.18 5.83
CA ILE A 372 -10.97 -24.67 5.24
C ILE A 372 -10.53 -23.81 4.05
N GLN A 373 -9.24 -23.82 3.74
CA GLN A 373 -8.68 -23.14 2.56
C GLN A 373 -8.54 -24.12 1.40
N ASP A 374 -8.61 -23.63 0.15
CA ASP A 374 -8.47 -24.47 -1.06
C ASP A 374 -7.24 -25.39 -1.02
N HIS A 375 -6.07 -24.86 -0.62
CA HIS A 375 -4.83 -25.65 -0.56
C HIS A 375 -4.88 -26.78 0.49
N GLN A 376 -5.87 -26.79 1.38
CA GLN A 376 -6.09 -27.80 2.41
C GLN A 376 -7.05 -28.90 1.96
N VAL A 377 -7.83 -28.68 0.91
CA VAL A 377 -8.80 -29.66 0.39
C VAL A 377 -8.11 -30.93 -0.08
N SER A 378 -6.94 -30.82 -0.71
CA SER A 378 -6.13 -32.00 -1.07
C SER A 378 -5.64 -32.82 0.13
N LYS A 379 -5.65 -32.24 1.33
CA LYS A 379 -5.19 -32.88 2.57
C LYS A 379 -6.32 -33.50 3.38
N THR A 380 -7.53 -33.57 2.85
CA THR A 380 -8.65 -34.27 3.52
C THR A 380 -8.70 -35.74 3.14
N ASP A 381 -7.88 -36.20 2.19
CA ASP A 381 -7.84 -37.58 1.68
C ASP A 381 -6.96 -38.49 2.55
N LEU A 382 -7.24 -38.52 3.85
CA LEU A 382 -6.41 -39.21 4.82
C LEU A 382 -7.28 -40.21 5.59
N GLY A 383 -6.87 -41.48 5.58
CA GLY A 383 -7.59 -42.56 6.27
C GLY A 383 -7.67 -42.34 7.79
N GLY A 384 -8.77 -42.76 8.41
CA GLY A 384 -9.16 -42.36 9.77
C GLY A 384 -8.08 -42.54 10.86
N ARG A 385 -7.40 -43.70 10.93
CA ARG A 385 -6.37 -43.97 11.95
C ARG A 385 -5.13 -43.08 11.80
N HIS A 386 -4.67 -42.90 10.57
CA HIS A 386 -3.51 -42.07 10.27
C HIS A 386 -3.82 -40.57 10.51
N THR A 387 -5.02 -40.12 10.11
CA THR A 387 -5.52 -38.76 10.38
C THR A 387 -5.59 -38.45 11.86
N LEU A 388 -6.08 -39.40 12.67
CA LEU A 388 -6.13 -39.27 14.13
C LEU A 388 -4.73 -39.17 14.73
N ALA A 389 -3.79 -40.02 14.32
CA ALA A 389 -2.41 -39.98 14.79
C ALA A 389 -1.74 -38.62 14.47
N MET A 390 -1.88 -38.13 13.24
CA MET A 390 -1.37 -36.80 12.85
C MET A 390 -2.05 -35.65 13.63
N LEU A 391 -3.34 -35.78 13.97
CA LEU A 391 -4.04 -34.79 14.77
C LEU A 391 -3.43 -34.72 16.18
N ILE A 392 -3.22 -35.88 16.83
CA ILE A 392 -2.59 -35.97 18.16
C ILE A 392 -1.17 -35.42 18.13
N GLU A 393 -0.37 -35.79 17.13
CA GLU A 393 1.00 -35.29 16.95
C GLU A 393 1.01 -33.75 16.85
N ARG A 394 0.12 -33.16 16.03
CA ARG A 394 0.04 -31.70 15.88
C ARG A 394 -0.46 -31.00 17.12
N LEU A 395 -1.38 -31.59 17.88
CA LEU A 395 -1.83 -31.06 19.16
C LEU A 395 -0.69 -31.08 20.19
N PHE A 396 0.11 -32.15 20.22
CA PHE A 396 1.30 -32.24 21.06
C PHE A 396 2.36 -31.19 20.69
N PHE A 397 2.70 -31.03 19.40
CA PHE A 397 3.63 -29.98 19.00
C PHE A 397 3.08 -28.57 19.28
N LEU A 398 1.78 -28.35 19.10
CA LEU A 398 1.15 -27.07 19.40
C LEU A 398 1.21 -26.75 20.90
N SER A 399 1.02 -27.74 21.78
CA SER A 399 1.14 -27.54 23.22
C SER A 399 2.58 -27.23 23.64
N LEU A 400 3.57 -27.94 23.07
CA LEU A 400 4.99 -27.68 23.31
C LEU A 400 5.40 -26.27 22.86
N LEU A 401 5.03 -25.89 21.63
CA LEU A 401 5.31 -24.54 21.11
C LEU A 401 4.57 -23.46 21.91
N GLY A 402 3.35 -23.76 22.34
CA GLY A 402 2.57 -22.90 23.23
C GLY A 402 3.32 -22.64 24.53
N LEU A 403 3.78 -23.68 25.22
CA LEU A 403 4.52 -23.59 26.48
C LEU A 403 5.78 -22.72 26.34
N TRP A 404 6.55 -22.92 25.27
CA TRP A 404 7.81 -22.18 25.04
C TRP A 404 7.59 -20.76 24.54
N GLY A 405 6.53 -20.53 23.75
CA GLY A 405 6.16 -19.22 23.24
C GLY A 405 5.43 -18.35 24.27
N PHE A 406 4.83 -18.97 25.30
CA PHE A 406 3.94 -18.32 26.27
C PHE A 406 4.63 -17.20 27.08
N PRO A 407 5.82 -17.39 27.69
CA PRO A 407 6.47 -16.31 28.45
C PRO A 407 6.72 -15.07 27.59
N GLY A 408 7.24 -15.26 26.37
CA GLY A 408 7.46 -14.15 25.45
C GLY A 408 6.16 -13.50 24.98
N ALA A 409 5.09 -14.28 24.79
CA ALA A 409 3.78 -13.75 24.42
C ALA A 409 3.18 -12.88 25.54
N VAL A 410 3.31 -13.31 26.80
CA VAL A 410 2.84 -12.54 27.97
C VAL A 410 3.62 -11.23 28.10
N LEU A 411 4.95 -11.29 28.00
CA LEU A 411 5.81 -10.10 28.08
C LEU A 411 5.52 -9.09 26.95
N ASN A 412 5.15 -9.57 25.75
CA ASN A 412 4.86 -8.70 24.62
C ASN A 412 3.36 -8.38 24.44
N LEU A 413 2.49 -8.90 25.30
CA LEU A 413 1.04 -8.67 25.23
C LEU A 413 0.69 -7.18 25.27
N PRO A 414 1.29 -6.33 26.13
CA PRO A 414 1.02 -4.89 26.13
C PRO A 414 1.32 -4.25 24.78
N ILE A 415 2.42 -4.66 24.12
CA ILE A 415 2.78 -4.16 22.79
C ILE A 415 1.71 -4.52 21.77
N MET A 416 1.26 -5.78 21.76
CA MET A 416 0.24 -6.25 20.82
C MET A 416 -1.10 -5.52 21.01
N VAL A 417 -1.55 -5.36 22.25
CA VAL A 417 -2.82 -4.71 22.58
C VAL A 417 -2.78 -3.23 22.21
N VAL A 418 -1.76 -2.50 22.67
CA VAL A 418 -1.62 -1.06 22.40
C VAL A 418 -1.45 -0.79 20.91
N ALA A 419 -0.65 -1.58 20.19
CA ALA A 419 -0.49 -1.46 18.75
C ALA A 419 -1.83 -1.67 18.02
N LYS A 420 -2.63 -2.67 18.42
CA LYS A 420 -3.96 -2.89 17.86
C LYS A 420 -4.88 -1.69 18.09
N VAL A 421 -5.06 -1.28 19.34
CA VAL A 421 -5.98 -0.19 19.73
C VAL A 421 -5.61 1.14 19.06
N ILE A 422 -4.33 1.53 19.09
CA ILE A 422 -3.89 2.78 18.47
C ILE A 422 -4.05 2.71 16.94
N SER A 423 -3.68 1.58 16.32
CA SER A 423 -3.80 1.43 14.86
C SER A 423 -5.25 1.51 14.39
N GLU A 424 -6.19 0.87 15.10
CA GLU A 424 -7.62 0.92 14.80
C GLU A 424 -8.19 2.33 15.00
N LYS A 425 -7.84 3.01 16.10
CA LYS A 425 -8.25 4.41 16.34
C LYS A 425 -7.78 5.34 15.22
N LYS A 426 -6.54 5.15 14.74
CA LYS A 426 -5.96 5.94 13.64
C LYS A 426 -6.56 5.59 12.28
N ALA A 427 -6.88 4.32 12.03
CA ALA A 427 -7.61 3.90 10.83
C ALA A 427 -9.00 4.54 10.76
N SER A 428 -9.76 4.52 11.86
CA SER A 428 -11.08 5.19 11.93
C SER A 428 -11.00 6.70 11.76
N ALA A 429 -9.93 7.34 12.27
CA ALA A 429 -9.69 8.77 12.03
C ALA A 429 -9.34 9.06 10.56
N ALA A 430 -8.51 8.23 9.93
CA ALA A 430 -8.13 8.37 8.53
C ALA A 430 -9.32 8.14 7.58
N LEU A 431 -10.19 7.19 7.90
CA LEU A 431 -11.41 6.90 7.15
C LEU A 431 -12.37 8.12 7.18
N ARG A 432 -12.61 8.71 8.35
CA ARG A 432 -13.46 9.91 8.48
C ARG A 432 -12.94 11.12 7.70
N GLY A 433 -11.62 11.23 7.52
CA GLY A 433 -10.98 12.35 6.84
C GLY A 433 -10.79 12.18 5.33
N SER A 434 -11.25 11.08 4.73
CA SER A 434 -10.88 10.71 3.36
C SER A 434 -12.03 10.11 2.58
N THR A 435 -12.25 10.56 1.35
CA THR A 435 -13.25 9.98 0.42
C THR A 435 -12.74 8.80 -0.38
N VAL A 436 -11.42 8.64 -0.49
CA VAL A 436 -10.81 7.58 -1.30
C VAL A 436 -10.62 6.26 -0.54
N LYS A 437 -10.69 6.29 0.80
CA LYS A 437 -10.45 5.14 1.68
C LYS A 437 -11.73 4.36 1.90
N ILE A 438 -11.65 3.04 1.81
CA ILE A 438 -12.78 2.12 2.00
C ILE A 438 -12.86 1.70 3.48
N ALA A 439 -11.74 1.27 4.06
CA ALA A 439 -11.66 0.79 5.45
C ALA A 439 -10.48 1.38 6.25
N GLY A 440 -9.71 2.30 5.66
CA GLY A 440 -8.55 2.92 6.31
C GLY A 440 -7.42 1.94 6.62
N ARG A 441 -7.33 0.83 5.89
CA ARG A 441 -6.35 -0.23 6.15
C ARG A 441 -4.91 0.19 5.82
N ASP A 442 -4.76 1.22 5.00
CA ASP A 442 -3.50 1.77 4.51
C ASP A 442 -2.62 2.41 5.61
N VAL A 443 -3.20 2.71 6.77
CA VAL A 443 -2.47 3.29 7.91
C VAL A 443 -2.10 2.26 8.97
N LEU A 444 -2.70 1.07 8.94
CA LEU A 444 -2.60 0.08 10.02
C LEU A 444 -1.18 -0.45 10.20
N ALA A 445 -0.49 -0.82 9.11
CA ALA A 445 0.87 -1.33 9.17
C ALA A 445 1.83 -0.27 9.75
N THR A 446 1.71 0.95 9.24
CA THR A 446 2.49 2.12 9.68
C THR A 446 2.35 2.36 11.18
N TRP A 447 1.13 2.43 11.70
CA TRP A 447 0.92 2.69 13.14
C TRP A 447 1.36 1.52 14.01
N LYS A 448 1.22 0.27 13.56
CA LYS A 448 1.76 -0.89 14.29
C LYS A 448 3.29 -0.82 14.39
N VAL A 449 3.97 -0.46 13.30
CA VAL A 449 5.42 -0.27 13.28
C VAL A 449 5.84 0.87 14.20
N LEU A 450 5.19 2.03 14.12
CA LEU A 450 5.54 3.19 14.95
C LEU A 450 5.31 2.94 16.44
N VAL A 451 4.20 2.29 16.80
CA VAL A 451 3.94 1.90 18.20
C VAL A 451 4.98 0.91 18.68
N ALA A 452 5.31 -0.11 17.88
CA ALA A 452 6.34 -1.09 18.26
C ALA A 452 7.72 -0.44 18.43
N LEU A 453 8.10 0.49 17.56
CA LEU A 453 9.40 1.17 17.62
C LEU A 453 9.63 1.92 18.94
N VAL A 454 8.56 2.47 19.52
CA VAL A 454 8.62 3.16 20.81
C VAL A 454 8.40 2.20 21.97
N LEU A 455 7.37 1.35 21.88
CA LEU A 455 6.91 0.56 23.02
C LEU A 455 7.79 -0.65 23.33
N VAL A 456 8.44 -1.25 22.32
CA VAL A 456 9.37 -2.37 22.53
C VAL A 456 10.57 -1.95 23.40
N PRO A 457 11.36 -0.93 23.04
CA PRO A 457 12.52 -0.56 23.85
C PRO A 457 12.11 -0.01 25.23
N THR A 458 11.01 0.74 25.33
CA THR A 458 10.55 1.27 26.63
C THR A 458 10.07 0.17 27.57
N LEU A 459 9.33 -0.81 27.05
CA LEU A 459 8.85 -1.93 27.86
C LEU A 459 10.00 -2.84 28.32
N TYR A 460 10.98 -3.10 27.45
CA TYR A 460 12.14 -3.92 27.84
C TYR A 460 13.06 -3.17 28.82
N ALA A 461 13.22 -1.84 28.65
CA ALA A 461 13.92 -1.02 29.62
C ALA A 461 13.21 -1.03 30.98
N PHE A 462 11.88 -0.96 30.98
CA PHE A 462 11.06 -1.07 32.19
C PHE A 462 11.24 -2.42 32.89
N TYR A 463 11.19 -3.54 32.16
CA TYR A 463 11.45 -4.87 32.73
C TYR A 463 12.87 -4.99 33.28
N SER A 464 13.86 -4.46 32.57
CA SER A 464 15.25 -4.46 33.02
C SER A 464 15.44 -3.59 34.27
N PHE A 465 14.73 -2.47 34.36
CA PHE A 465 14.72 -1.60 35.53
C PHE A 465 14.10 -2.27 36.76
N ILE A 466 13.02 -3.04 36.59
CA ILE A 466 12.46 -3.85 37.69
C ILE A 466 13.52 -4.83 38.21
N VAL A 467 14.22 -5.53 37.31
CA VAL A 467 15.30 -6.46 37.70
C VAL A 467 16.42 -5.72 38.44
N PHE A 468 16.81 -4.53 37.97
CA PHE A 468 17.79 -3.68 38.65
C PHE A 468 17.35 -3.36 40.10
N MET A 469 16.10 -2.94 40.30
CA MET A 469 15.57 -2.62 41.62
C MET A 469 15.55 -3.84 42.55
N THR A 470 15.21 -5.03 42.04
CA THR A 470 15.21 -6.27 42.83
C THR A 470 16.61 -6.60 43.37
N PHE A 471 17.66 -6.42 42.56
CA PHE A 471 19.04 -6.69 42.97
C PHE A 471 19.74 -5.51 43.65
N TYR A 472 19.11 -4.34 43.72
CA TYR A 472 19.72 -3.15 44.32
C TYR A 472 20.09 -3.37 45.79
N ASN A 473 19.18 -3.97 46.57
CA ASN A 473 19.35 -4.26 48.00
C ASN A 473 20.04 -5.62 48.28
N SER A 474 20.53 -6.31 47.24
CA SER A 474 21.22 -7.60 47.42
C SER A 474 22.72 -7.43 47.70
N ASP A 475 23.34 -8.44 48.30
CA ASP A 475 24.78 -8.51 48.61
C ASP A 475 25.67 -8.71 47.36
N LEU A 476 25.09 -8.65 46.16
CA LEU A 476 25.85 -8.77 44.90
C LEU A 476 26.86 -7.62 44.74
N ALA A 477 28.01 -7.93 44.16
CA ALA A 477 28.99 -6.91 43.81
C ALA A 477 28.37 -5.86 42.85
N PRO A 478 28.72 -4.56 42.96
CA PRO A 478 28.12 -3.49 42.16
C PRO A 478 28.15 -3.74 40.64
N LYS A 479 29.21 -4.39 40.13
CA LYS A 479 29.31 -4.78 38.71
C LYS A 479 28.14 -5.63 38.24
N TRP A 480 27.70 -6.60 39.04
CA TRP A 480 26.63 -7.53 38.68
C TRP A 480 25.25 -6.86 38.74
N LYS A 481 25.07 -5.88 39.63
CA LYS A 481 23.84 -5.08 39.72
C LYS A 481 23.52 -4.36 38.40
N PHE A 482 24.54 -3.91 37.66
CA PHE A 482 24.36 -3.28 36.35
C PHE A 482 24.41 -4.27 35.18
N MET A 483 25.27 -5.30 35.25
CA MET A 483 25.41 -6.28 34.15
C MET A 483 24.17 -7.16 33.97
N ILE A 484 23.51 -7.56 35.06
CA ILE A 484 22.33 -8.45 35.01
C ILE A 484 21.17 -7.78 34.24
N PRO A 485 20.71 -6.55 34.59
CA PRO A 485 19.69 -5.84 33.82
C PRO A 485 20.04 -5.64 32.35
N GLY A 486 21.29 -5.28 32.04
CA GLY A 486 21.75 -5.13 30.66
C GLY A 486 21.65 -6.45 29.87
N THR A 487 22.03 -7.56 30.51
CA THR A 487 21.93 -8.90 29.91
C THR A 487 20.47 -9.32 29.73
N VAL A 488 19.60 -9.02 30.70
CA VAL A 488 18.15 -9.27 30.59
C VAL A 488 17.55 -8.49 29.43
N TRP A 489 17.89 -7.22 29.25
CA TRP A 489 17.42 -6.42 28.11
C TRP A 489 17.77 -7.05 26.76
N VAL A 490 19.00 -7.55 26.63
CA VAL A 490 19.46 -8.26 25.42
C VAL A 490 18.70 -9.58 25.26
N LEU A 491 18.60 -10.39 26.31
CA LEU A 491 17.88 -11.66 26.29
C LEU A 491 16.39 -11.49 25.93
N LEU A 492 15.75 -10.42 26.40
CA LEU A 492 14.35 -10.09 26.07
C LEU A 492 14.14 -9.89 24.56
N CYS A 493 15.11 -9.33 23.85
CA CYS A 493 15.05 -9.23 22.39
C CYS A 493 15.04 -10.62 21.73
N PHE A 494 15.88 -11.55 22.20
CA PHE A 494 15.97 -12.90 21.66
C PHE A 494 14.73 -13.75 22.00
N THR A 495 14.26 -13.71 23.25
CA THR A 495 13.06 -14.44 23.67
C THR A 495 11.81 -13.94 22.94
N SER A 496 11.71 -12.64 22.69
CA SER A 496 10.60 -12.05 21.94
C SER A 496 10.63 -12.45 20.47
N TYR A 497 11.82 -12.50 19.86
CA TYR A 497 11.99 -13.04 18.50
C TYR A 497 11.65 -14.54 18.43
N ALA A 498 12.10 -15.34 19.40
CA ALA A 498 11.77 -16.76 19.48
C ALA A 498 10.25 -16.98 19.64
N SER A 499 9.59 -16.25 20.54
CA SER A 499 8.14 -16.29 20.72
C SER A 499 7.39 -15.90 19.45
N LEU A 500 7.84 -14.88 18.73
CA LEU A 500 7.29 -14.53 17.41
C LEU A 500 7.39 -15.70 16.41
N ARG A 501 8.55 -16.37 16.34
CA ARG A 501 8.77 -17.52 15.45
C ARG A 501 7.94 -18.73 15.84
N PHE A 502 7.84 -19.03 17.14
CA PHE A 502 6.96 -20.09 17.65
C PHE A 502 5.49 -19.77 17.37
N GLY A 503 5.07 -18.52 17.51
CA GLY A 503 3.73 -18.07 17.16
C GLY A 503 3.41 -18.25 15.67
N GLU A 504 4.35 -17.93 14.77
CA GLU A 504 4.19 -18.19 13.34
C GLU A 504 4.00 -19.68 13.01
N ILE A 505 4.89 -20.52 13.54
CA ILE A 505 4.84 -21.98 13.31
C ILE A 505 3.57 -22.56 13.93
N GLY A 506 3.25 -22.15 15.16
CA GLY A 506 2.04 -22.56 15.88
C GLY A 506 0.76 -22.20 15.13
N LEU A 507 0.68 -20.99 14.54
CA LEU A 507 -0.46 -20.60 13.72
C LEU A 507 -0.58 -21.42 12.43
N ASP A 508 0.53 -21.79 11.81
CA ASP A 508 0.53 -22.65 10.62
C ASP A 508 0.07 -24.09 10.98
N ILE A 509 0.49 -24.62 12.14
CA ILE A 509 0.02 -25.91 12.69
C ILE A 509 -1.47 -25.83 13.05
N LEU A 510 -1.90 -24.79 13.77
CA LEU A 510 -3.30 -24.59 14.17
C LEU A 510 -4.23 -24.58 12.95
N LYS A 511 -3.87 -23.85 11.89
CA LYS A 511 -4.63 -23.84 10.63
C LYS A 511 -4.72 -25.21 10.00
N SER A 512 -3.69 -26.05 10.15
CA SER A 512 -3.64 -27.39 9.60
C SER A 512 -4.50 -28.42 10.33
N LEU A 513 -5.01 -28.11 11.53
CA LEU A 513 -5.91 -29.00 12.28
C LEU A 513 -7.29 -29.11 11.60
N LYS A 514 -7.81 -27.99 11.07
CA LYS A 514 -9.14 -27.93 10.46
C LYS A 514 -9.41 -28.99 9.39
N PRO A 515 -8.55 -29.21 8.36
CA PRO A 515 -8.79 -30.27 7.38
C PRO A 515 -8.73 -31.68 7.99
N LEU A 516 -7.93 -31.91 9.04
CA LEU A 516 -7.90 -33.20 9.74
C LEU A 516 -9.20 -33.45 10.51
N VAL A 517 -9.68 -32.41 11.21
CA VAL A 517 -10.97 -32.46 11.94
C VAL A 517 -12.11 -32.71 10.97
N MET A 518 -12.14 -32.00 9.83
CA MET A 518 -13.14 -32.21 8.80
C MET A 518 -13.10 -33.64 8.23
N SER A 519 -11.91 -34.15 7.93
CA SER A 519 -11.75 -35.52 7.44
C SER A 519 -12.25 -36.60 8.42
N LEU A 520 -12.30 -36.30 9.73
CA LEU A 520 -12.78 -37.23 10.76
C LEU A 520 -14.28 -37.06 11.06
N LEU A 521 -14.80 -35.83 11.06
CA LEU A 521 -16.18 -35.51 11.47
C LEU A 521 -17.17 -35.43 10.31
N ASP A 522 -16.72 -35.05 9.11
CA ASP A 522 -17.55 -34.84 7.92
C ASP A 522 -16.83 -35.35 6.65
N PRO A 523 -16.70 -36.69 6.51
CA PRO A 523 -16.02 -37.29 5.37
C PRO A 523 -16.75 -37.03 4.04
N ASP A 524 -18.08 -36.98 4.06
CA ASP A 524 -18.91 -36.75 2.86
C ASP A 524 -18.74 -35.32 2.33
N GLY A 525 -18.80 -34.32 3.21
CA GLY A 525 -18.49 -32.93 2.85
C GLY A 525 -17.07 -32.76 2.32
N ALA A 526 -16.12 -33.50 2.88
CA ALA A 526 -14.72 -33.47 2.42
C ALA A 526 -14.59 -34.03 1.00
N GLU A 527 -15.32 -35.09 0.68
CA GLU A 527 -15.36 -35.68 -0.65
C GLU A 527 -16.03 -34.76 -1.68
N ILE A 528 -17.17 -34.15 -1.34
CA ILE A 528 -17.86 -33.16 -2.21
C ILE A 528 -16.91 -32.00 -2.56
N LEU A 529 -16.14 -31.50 -1.60
CA LEU A 529 -15.17 -30.43 -1.83
C LEU A 529 -14.02 -30.88 -2.74
N ARG A 530 -13.53 -32.11 -2.60
CA ARG A 530 -12.49 -32.67 -3.49
C ARG A 530 -13.00 -32.80 -4.91
N GLN A 531 -14.19 -33.36 -5.10
CA GLN A 531 -14.81 -33.52 -6.42
C GLN A 531 -15.07 -32.17 -7.08
N SER A 532 -15.66 -31.22 -6.34
CA SER A 532 -15.92 -29.85 -6.82
C SER A 532 -14.63 -29.15 -7.24
N ARG A 533 -13.57 -29.27 -6.42
CA ARG A 533 -12.25 -28.71 -6.72
C ARG A 533 -11.65 -29.32 -7.99
N SER A 534 -11.72 -30.65 -8.13
CA SER A 534 -11.19 -31.37 -9.30
C SER A 534 -11.91 -30.98 -10.59
N LYS A 535 -13.25 -30.86 -10.54
CA LYS A 535 -14.07 -30.39 -11.66
C LYS A 535 -13.72 -28.96 -12.04
N LEU A 536 -13.73 -28.02 -11.08
CA LEU A 536 -13.40 -26.62 -11.33
C LEU A 536 -11.96 -26.42 -11.83
N SER A 537 -11.01 -27.20 -11.31
CA SER A 537 -9.61 -27.14 -11.76
C SER A 537 -9.49 -27.52 -13.24
N ARG A 538 -10.20 -28.55 -13.69
CA ARG A 538 -10.28 -28.94 -15.11
C ARG A 538 -10.97 -27.85 -15.93
N ASP A 539 -12.16 -27.42 -15.52
CA ASP A 539 -12.92 -26.40 -16.25
C ASP A 539 -12.13 -25.08 -16.42
N ILE A 540 -11.41 -24.64 -15.38
CA ILE A 540 -10.54 -23.46 -15.46
C ILE A 540 -9.37 -23.70 -16.41
N THR A 541 -8.77 -24.88 -16.37
CA THR A 541 -7.62 -25.22 -17.23
C THR A 541 -8.06 -25.28 -18.70
N ASP A 542 -9.19 -25.90 -18.98
CA ASP A 542 -9.76 -26.01 -20.33
C ASP A 542 -10.12 -24.62 -20.89
N LEU A 543 -10.74 -23.78 -20.06
CA LEU A 543 -11.03 -22.39 -20.43
C LEU A 543 -9.74 -21.60 -20.71
N ILE A 544 -8.71 -21.77 -19.88
CA ILE A 544 -7.42 -21.11 -20.08
C ILE A 544 -6.73 -21.61 -21.36
N ASN A 545 -6.83 -22.90 -21.69
CA ASN A 545 -6.27 -23.43 -22.92
C ASN A 545 -7.04 -22.94 -24.16
N GLU A 546 -8.36 -22.74 -24.06
CA GLU A 546 -9.20 -22.22 -25.17
C GLU A 546 -9.00 -20.72 -25.41
N TYR A 547 -8.93 -19.91 -24.34
CA TYR A 547 -8.89 -18.45 -24.43
C TYR A 547 -7.49 -17.86 -24.25
N GLY A 548 -6.56 -18.60 -23.66
CA GLY A 548 -5.19 -18.19 -23.42
C GLY A 548 -4.42 -17.80 -24.68
N PRO A 549 -4.44 -18.63 -25.75
CA PRO A 549 -3.82 -18.29 -27.04
C PRO A 549 -4.43 -17.05 -27.70
N LYS A 550 -5.72 -16.77 -27.45
CA LYS A 550 -6.41 -15.58 -27.97
C LYS A 550 -5.98 -14.30 -27.23
N ALA A 551 -5.61 -14.41 -25.96
CA ALA A 551 -5.18 -13.28 -25.13
C ALA A 551 -3.66 -13.03 -25.19
N PHE A 552 -2.85 -14.07 -25.40
CA PHE A 552 -1.40 -14.00 -25.37
C PHE A 552 -0.79 -14.73 -26.58
N PRO A 553 -0.07 -14.02 -27.47
CA PRO A 553 0.56 -14.61 -28.66
C PRO A 553 1.59 -15.71 -28.34
N ASP A 554 2.27 -15.61 -27.20
CA ASP A 554 3.35 -16.52 -26.78
C ASP A 554 2.88 -17.57 -25.73
N PHE A 555 1.61 -17.96 -25.76
CA PHE A 555 0.97 -18.77 -24.70
C PHE A 555 1.71 -20.09 -24.37
N ASP A 556 2.19 -20.81 -25.39
CA ASP A 556 2.82 -22.13 -25.22
C ASP A 556 4.21 -22.07 -24.58
N GLY A 557 4.96 -20.98 -24.77
CA GLY A 557 6.25 -20.75 -24.09
C GLY A 557 6.11 -20.31 -22.62
N MET A 558 4.88 -20.10 -22.16
CA MET A 558 4.56 -19.47 -20.88
C MET A 558 3.91 -20.40 -19.85
N CYS A 559 3.42 -21.56 -20.29
CA CYS A 559 3.00 -22.64 -19.41
C CYS A 559 4.27 -23.31 -18.82
N PRO A 560 4.46 -23.32 -17.49
CA PRO A 560 5.52 -24.13 -16.91
C PRO A 560 5.17 -25.61 -17.17
N ASN A 561 5.92 -26.25 -18.07
CA ASN A 561 5.93 -27.71 -18.22
C ASN A 561 6.16 -28.41 -16.88
#